data_AF-A0A943Q6C8-F1
#
_entry.id   AF-A0A943Q6C8-F1
#
_cell.length_a   1.000
_cell.length_b   1.000
_cell.length_c   1.000
_cell.angle_alpha   90.00
_cell.angle_beta   90.00
_cell.angle_gamma   90.00
#
_symmetry.space_group_name_H-M   'P 1'
#
loop_
_entity.id
_entity.type
_entity.pdbx_description
1 polymer ?
#
loop_
_entity_poly.entity_id
_entity_poly.type
_entity_poly.pdbx_seq_one_letter_code
_entity_poly.pdbx_strand_id
1 'polypeptide(L)'
;MSWWWRTKPRSIIRTIQWFNEFGKLEGKKWNYRDPCCVSKKDGSAVHPVRREYIYAAHSEENSNIGSLTINKYLSGKYDVRETESDGRNDKTTFEFFGFGYVNEDGIIKVNDVGKRILSGTFDSEDFLKQLLKLQFPNPLSRGNGFLPNEYIYPLELICKAFEKFDSLNRSEFVLLFGCNSLDKLDLVLNGIDKFKKEYAVLPNKNNQQDVKALCKRIYIEIYGGIDNKIDSYYDYAEALCRCLIYTGLFKASGRSLATKIRVPEYSKIKFNLLLKSFEFTKKEFSSVEEYMDWFGSTSNILLPWNNSQARRDIINEKLDYIERFETNQNFINKYKEKSVSIVKDIVSNTKQLLKNKDLTYEALKDKETELTSFITNVKEQQFVDVYSKTKEAKDEILSMYDQILDQIDDGALWLEVNTWKSLIAVNGKKQVKRNFNIEEDLSPKSFAPGIGNTPDMELYTKTRVLIPEVSLMTGTQQWEHEASSVIDHVLSFIDDNQGKQVRGLFISKSLNIRTKWQFFILNKESWVGKPVPVIPLTIEQYKEIISVIYANNLSIDDFLDVVEEIHKIAKKSSNYDEWMNRTALYLKQWGNHYTVSA
;
A
#
# COMPACT_ATOMS: atom_id res chain seq x y z
N MET A 1 4.43 0.78 -31.07
CA MET A 1 4.46 1.20 -29.66
C MET A 1 3.52 0.27 -28.93
N SER A 2 4.00 -0.37 -27.88
CA SER A 2 3.20 -1.24 -26.99
C SER A 2 2.18 -0.45 -26.18
N TRP A 3 1.20 -1.13 -25.59
CA TRP A 3 0.45 -0.55 -24.48
C TRP A 3 1.36 -0.34 -23.25
N TRP A 4 0.97 0.56 -22.35
CA TRP A 4 1.80 1.02 -21.24
C TRP A 4 0.96 1.20 -19.97
N TRP A 5 1.61 1.44 -18.83
CA TRP A 5 0.94 1.67 -17.55
C TRP A 5 1.41 2.94 -16.84
N ARG A 6 0.53 3.64 -16.10
CA ARG A 6 0.92 4.83 -15.33
C ARG A 6 1.81 4.45 -14.15
N THR A 7 2.86 5.24 -13.92
CA THR A 7 3.83 5.02 -12.84
C THR A 7 3.98 6.22 -11.89
N LYS A 8 3.13 7.24 -12.03
CA LYS A 8 3.17 8.45 -11.21
C LYS A 8 1.78 8.78 -10.67
N PRO A 9 1.49 8.44 -9.40
CA PRO A 9 2.27 7.52 -8.55
C PRO A 9 2.15 6.05 -9.04
N ARG A 10 3.05 5.15 -8.63
CA ARG A 10 2.86 3.70 -8.91
C ARG A 10 1.81 3.09 -7.99
N SER A 11 1.53 3.77 -6.88
CA SER A 11 0.50 3.41 -5.91
C SER A 11 -0.89 3.87 -6.35
N ILE A 12 -1.80 2.91 -6.50
CA ILE A 12 -3.23 3.18 -6.66
C ILE A 12 -3.83 3.84 -5.40
N ILE A 13 -3.27 3.57 -4.23
CA ILE A 13 -3.73 4.08 -2.95
C ILE A 13 -3.51 5.58 -2.87
N ARG A 14 -2.28 6.02 -3.14
CA ARG A 14 -1.93 7.43 -3.25
C ARG A 14 -2.71 8.12 -4.35
N THR A 15 -2.91 7.44 -5.48
CA THR A 15 -3.77 7.99 -6.56
C THR A 15 -5.16 8.32 -6.03
N ILE A 16 -5.77 7.44 -5.24
CA ILE A 16 -7.11 7.65 -4.69
C ILE A 16 -7.11 8.73 -3.60
N GLN A 17 -6.11 8.73 -2.71
CA GLN A 17 -5.94 9.78 -1.69
C GLN A 17 -5.83 11.17 -2.32
N TRP A 18 -4.93 11.33 -3.30
CA TRP A 18 -4.76 12.60 -4.01
C TRP A 18 -5.98 12.98 -4.84
N PHE A 19 -6.70 12.00 -5.39
CA PHE A 19 -7.92 12.27 -6.13
C PHE A 19 -8.98 12.98 -5.27
N ASN A 20 -9.03 12.74 -3.95
CA ASN A 20 -9.94 13.49 -3.07
C ASN A 20 -9.73 15.01 -3.16
N GLU A 21 -8.48 15.45 -3.22
CA GLU A 21 -8.16 16.88 -3.35
C GLU A 21 -8.44 17.41 -4.76
N PHE A 22 -8.20 16.59 -5.79
CA PHE A 22 -8.52 16.96 -7.17
C PHE A 22 -10.04 17.10 -7.39
N GLY A 23 -10.82 16.15 -6.87
CA GLY A 23 -12.28 16.12 -7.03
C GLY A 23 -12.99 17.29 -6.34
N LYS A 24 -12.46 17.83 -5.25
CA LYS A 24 -12.97 19.07 -4.60
C LYS A 24 -12.89 20.29 -5.52
N LEU A 25 -12.10 20.24 -6.59
CA LEU A 25 -11.93 21.32 -7.57
C LEU A 25 -12.85 21.17 -8.78
N GLU A 26 -13.81 20.25 -8.78
CA GLU A 26 -14.79 20.08 -9.84
C GLU A 26 -15.41 21.43 -10.27
N GLY A 27 -15.52 21.65 -11.59
CA GLY A 27 -16.03 22.89 -12.16
C GLY A 27 -15.00 24.03 -12.28
N LYS A 28 -13.82 23.93 -11.66
CA LYS A 28 -12.75 24.93 -11.83
C LYS A 28 -11.99 24.72 -13.15
N LYS A 29 -11.38 25.81 -13.67
CA LYS A 29 -10.54 25.79 -14.88
C LYS A 29 -9.10 25.36 -14.56
N TRP A 30 -8.74 24.13 -14.90
CA TRP A 30 -7.44 23.53 -14.60
C TRP A 30 -6.25 24.32 -15.19
N ASN A 31 -6.41 24.83 -16.42
CA ASN A 31 -5.36 25.53 -17.14
C ASN A 31 -5.44 27.06 -16.99
N TYR A 32 -6.26 27.59 -16.08
CA TYR A 32 -6.29 29.02 -15.78
C TYR A 32 -4.87 29.49 -15.41
N ARG A 33 -4.44 30.59 -16.02
CA ARG A 33 -3.13 31.22 -15.80
C ARG A 33 -3.34 32.50 -15.01
N ASP A 34 -2.58 32.66 -13.93
CA ASP A 34 -2.53 33.94 -13.23
C ASP A 34 -1.64 34.91 -14.02
N PRO A 35 -2.18 36.03 -14.55
CA PRO A 35 -1.38 36.99 -15.31
C PRO A 35 -0.35 37.74 -14.45
N CYS A 36 -0.50 37.74 -13.12
CA CYS A 36 0.34 38.49 -12.20
C CYS A 36 1.45 37.64 -11.56
N CYS A 37 1.43 36.32 -11.75
CA CYS A 37 2.32 35.40 -11.05
C CYS A 37 3.07 34.48 -12.04
N VAL A 38 4.40 34.42 -11.88
CA VAL A 38 5.27 33.51 -12.61
C VAL A 38 6.21 32.79 -11.64
N SER A 39 6.65 31.60 -12.01
CA SER A 39 7.63 30.85 -11.23
C SER A 39 8.97 31.59 -11.20
N LYS A 40 9.54 31.79 -10.01
CA LYS A 40 10.90 32.32 -9.86
C LYS A 40 11.95 31.39 -10.48
N LYS A 41 11.69 30.08 -10.50
CA LYS A 41 12.66 29.06 -10.93
C LYS A 41 12.90 29.08 -12.44
N ASP A 42 11.89 29.31 -13.27
CA ASP A 42 12.02 29.25 -14.73
C ASP A 42 11.14 30.26 -15.50
N GLY A 43 10.43 31.16 -14.82
CA GLY A 43 9.55 32.13 -15.44
C GLY A 43 8.26 31.53 -16.02
N SER A 44 7.98 30.25 -15.78
CA SER A 44 6.74 29.61 -16.25
C SER A 44 5.50 30.22 -15.60
N ALA A 45 4.37 30.17 -16.33
CA ALA A 45 3.09 30.68 -15.83
C ALA A 45 2.63 29.88 -14.60
N VAL A 46 2.11 30.59 -13.61
CA VAL A 46 1.46 29.97 -12.46
C VAL A 46 0.03 29.59 -12.79
N HIS A 47 -0.36 28.36 -12.43
CA HIS A 47 -1.74 27.89 -12.55
C HIS A 47 -2.37 27.70 -11.17
N PRO A 48 -3.13 28.68 -10.65
CA PRO A 48 -3.64 28.65 -9.27
C PRO A 48 -4.43 27.41 -8.91
N VAL A 49 -5.33 26.95 -9.78
CA VAL A 49 -6.14 25.74 -9.54
C VAL A 49 -5.26 24.49 -9.45
N ARG A 50 -4.25 24.38 -10.32
CA ARG A 50 -3.29 23.27 -10.27
C ARG A 50 -2.46 23.31 -9.00
N ARG A 51 -2.02 24.49 -8.58
CA ARG A 51 -1.23 24.66 -7.35
C ARG A 51 -2.05 24.46 -6.08
N GLU A 52 -3.33 24.83 -6.07
CA GLU A 52 -4.26 24.52 -4.98
C GLU A 52 -4.34 23.01 -4.77
N TYR A 53 -4.53 22.24 -5.87
CA TYR A 53 -4.44 20.79 -5.84
C TYR A 53 -3.07 20.30 -5.34
N ILE A 54 -1.97 20.75 -5.94
CA ILE A 54 -0.63 20.24 -5.59
C ILE A 54 -0.34 20.50 -4.11
N TYR A 55 -0.69 21.69 -3.61
CA TYR A 55 -0.49 22.04 -2.21
C TYR A 55 -1.30 21.12 -1.29
N ALA A 56 -2.59 20.93 -1.59
CA ALA A 56 -3.45 20.07 -0.78
C ALA A 56 -3.00 18.60 -0.81
N ALA A 57 -2.60 18.08 -1.97
CA ALA A 57 -2.25 16.66 -2.13
C ALA A 57 -0.81 16.32 -1.71
N HIS A 58 0.14 17.27 -1.80
CA HIS A 58 1.57 16.97 -1.64
C HIS A 58 2.28 17.74 -0.53
N SER A 59 1.68 18.76 0.09
CA SER A 59 2.39 19.60 1.06
C SER A 59 2.94 18.81 2.26
N GLU A 60 2.17 17.84 2.75
CA GLU A 60 2.50 16.97 3.89
C GLU A 60 3.75 16.11 3.67
N GLU A 61 3.95 15.66 2.43
CA GLU A 61 5.04 14.75 2.08
C GLU A 61 6.23 15.49 1.46
N ASN A 62 6.07 16.78 1.18
CA ASN A 62 7.00 17.52 0.37
C ASN A 62 7.40 18.84 1.03
N SER A 63 8.49 18.80 1.79
CA SER A 63 9.00 19.92 2.57
C SER A 63 9.22 21.22 1.78
N ASN A 64 9.52 21.13 0.47
CA ASN A 64 9.64 22.32 -0.40
C ASN A 64 8.30 23.05 -0.59
N ILE A 65 7.18 22.34 -0.49
CA ILE A 65 5.82 22.89 -0.60
C ILE A 65 5.27 23.14 0.80
N GLY A 66 5.33 22.16 1.71
CA GLY A 66 4.79 22.25 3.07
C GLY A 66 5.47 23.25 4.00
N SER A 67 6.67 23.74 3.65
CA SER A 67 7.30 24.86 4.37
C SER A 67 6.74 26.23 3.98
N LEU A 68 5.96 26.32 2.91
CA LEU A 68 5.32 27.54 2.44
C LEU A 68 3.87 27.56 2.87
N THR A 69 3.33 28.76 3.14
CA THR A 69 1.87 28.96 3.16
C THR A 69 1.33 28.87 1.74
N ILE A 70 0.07 28.45 1.56
CA ILE A 70 -0.61 28.41 0.24
C ILE A 70 -0.41 29.71 -0.57
N ASN A 71 -0.56 30.89 0.04
CA ASN A 71 -0.38 32.17 -0.67
C ASN A 71 1.06 32.39 -1.19
N LYS A 72 2.07 31.97 -0.42
CA LYS A 72 3.47 32.02 -0.85
C LYS A 72 3.70 31.06 -2.01
N TYR A 73 3.15 29.85 -1.94
CA TYR A 73 3.27 28.86 -3.00
C TYR A 73 2.54 29.30 -4.28
N LEU A 74 1.34 29.88 -4.17
CA LEU A 74 0.60 30.45 -5.30
C LEU A 74 1.30 31.67 -5.93
N SER A 75 2.17 32.38 -5.21
CA SER A 75 2.88 33.52 -5.79
C SER A 75 3.95 33.15 -6.82
N GLY A 76 4.43 31.89 -6.84
CA GLY A 76 5.57 31.45 -7.66
C GLY A 76 6.93 31.99 -7.23
N LYS A 77 6.98 33.01 -6.35
CA LYS A 77 8.22 33.71 -5.94
C LYS A 77 9.17 32.85 -5.11
N TYR A 78 8.69 31.74 -4.54
CA TYR A 78 9.45 30.85 -3.66
C TYR A 78 9.76 29.51 -4.31
N ASP A 79 9.42 29.34 -5.59
CA ASP A 79 9.68 28.10 -6.31
C ASP A 79 11.18 27.84 -6.40
N VAL A 80 11.60 26.68 -5.90
CA VAL A 80 12.98 26.15 -6.02
C VAL A 80 13.09 25.06 -7.10
N ARG A 81 11.96 24.54 -7.58
CA ARG A 81 11.87 23.50 -8.62
C ARG A 81 10.62 23.71 -9.49
N GLU A 82 10.56 23.04 -10.63
CA GLU A 82 9.31 22.98 -11.42
C GLU A 82 8.29 22.17 -10.62
N THR A 83 7.08 22.69 -10.50
CA THR A 83 6.02 22.06 -9.70
C THR A 83 4.77 21.73 -10.51
N GLU A 84 4.56 22.44 -11.62
CA GLU A 84 3.35 22.32 -12.42
C GLU A 84 3.25 20.94 -13.11
N SER A 85 4.40 20.29 -13.37
CA SER A 85 4.44 18.96 -13.97
C SER A 85 3.92 17.87 -13.05
N ASP A 86 4.05 18.01 -11.74
CA ASP A 86 3.55 17.01 -10.80
C ASP A 86 2.03 16.95 -10.88
N GLY A 87 1.36 18.11 -10.78
CA GLY A 87 -0.08 18.18 -10.96
C GLY A 87 -0.58 17.67 -12.31
N ARG A 88 0.16 17.93 -13.41
CA ARG A 88 -0.19 17.38 -14.73
C ARG A 88 -0.09 15.85 -14.75
N ASN A 89 0.95 15.29 -14.14
CA ASN A 89 1.14 13.84 -14.09
C ASN A 89 0.04 13.15 -13.29
N ASP A 90 -0.33 13.69 -12.14
CA ASP A 90 -1.40 13.12 -11.32
C ASP A 90 -2.73 13.18 -12.04
N LYS A 91 -3.08 14.33 -12.63
CA LYS A 91 -4.28 14.48 -13.46
C LYS A 91 -4.37 13.41 -14.54
N THR A 92 -3.27 13.17 -15.27
CA THR A 92 -3.24 12.13 -16.31
C THR A 92 -3.42 10.73 -15.74
N THR A 93 -3.01 10.48 -14.49
CA THR A 93 -3.27 9.21 -13.81
C THR A 93 -4.74 9.08 -13.39
N PHE A 94 -5.39 10.16 -12.95
CA PHE A 94 -6.83 10.17 -12.69
C PHE A 94 -7.65 9.90 -13.96
N GLU A 95 -7.23 10.50 -15.08
CA GLU A 95 -7.81 10.28 -16.40
C GLU A 95 -7.63 8.81 -16.83
N PHE A 96 -6.43 8.25 -16.63
CA PHE A 96 -6.11 6.86 -16.97
C PHE A 96 -6.97 5.82 -16.24
N PHE A 97 -7.32 6.08 -14.98
CA PHE A 97 -8.20 5.18 -14.20
C PHE A 97 -9.68 5.57 -14.27
N GLY A 98 -10.02 6.63 -15.00
CA GLY A 98 -11.40 7.06 -15.23
C GLY A 98 -12.04 7.77 -14.03
N PHE A 99 -11.25 8.21 -13.04
CA PHE A 99 -11.76 8.86 -11.83
C PHE A 99 -12.34 10.24 -12.11
N GLY A 100 -11.67 10.99 -12.96
CA GLY A 100 -12.08 12.30 -13.45
C GLY A 100 -11.18 12.75 -14.58
N TYR A 101 -11.53 13.85 -15.23
CA TYR A 101 -10.78 14.39 -16.35
C TYR A 101 -10.91 15.91 -16.45
N VAL A 102 -10.13 16.50 -17.35
CA VAL A 102 -10.32 17.89 -17.76
C VAL A 102 -10.87 17.89 -19.18
N ASN A 103 -12.06 18.46 -19.36
CA ASN A 103 -12.73 18.50 -20.66
C ASN A 103 -12.07 19.50 -21.64
N GLU A 104 -12.57 19.58 -22.87
CA GLU A 104 -12.04 20.48 -23.91
C GLU A 104 -12.02 21.97 -23.50
N ASP A 105 -12.95 22.42 -22.66
CA ASP A 105 -13.00 23.79 -22.11
C ASP A 105 -11.96 24.05 -20.99
N GLY A 106 -11.20 23.03 -20.62
CA GLY A 106 -10.25 23.08 -19.52
C GLY A 106 -10.90 23.00 -18.13
N ILE A 107 -12.15 22.53 -18.03
CA ILE A 107 -12.91 22.40 -16.78
C ILE A 107 -12.72 21.01 -16.19
N ILE A 108 -12.46 20.95 -14.89
CA ILE A 108 -12.36 19.69 -14.13
C ILE A 108 -13.73 19.03 -14.00
N LYS A 109 -13.80 17.73 -14.31
CA LYS A 109 -14.98 16.87 -14.22
C LYS A 109 -14.68 15.65 -13.35
N VAL A 110 -15.64 15.27 -12.51
CA VAL A 110 -15.56 14.08 -11.66
C VAL A 110 -16.56 13.04 -12.16
N ASN A 111 -16.09 11.85 -12.48
CA ASN A 111 -16.94 10.75 -12.95
C ASN A 111 -17.61 10.03 -11.78
N ASP A 112 -18.58 9.15 -12.06
CA ASP A 112 -19.32 8.43 -11.02
C ASP A 112 -18.42 7.62 -10.08
N VAL A 113 -17.40 6.95 -10.62
CA VAL A 113 -16.39 6.26 -9.81
C VAL A 113 -15.60 7.25 -8.93
N GLY A 114 -15.29 8.44 -9.44
CA GLY A 114 -14.65 9.51 -8.68
C GLY A 114 -15.55 10.05 -7.56
N LYS A 115 -16.86 10.16 -7.80
CA LYS A 115 -17.83 10.53 -6.74
C LYS A 115 -17.86 9.48 -5.62
N ARG A 116 -17.74 8.18 -5.97
CA ARG A 116 -17.61 7.11 -4.97
C ARG A 116 -16.34 7.26 -4.12
N ILE A 117 -15.22 7.64 -4.74
CA ILE A 117 -13.98 7.95 -4.02
C ILE A 117 -14.22 9.10 -3.02
N LEU A 118 -14.79 10.22 -3.48
CA LEU A 118 -15.07 11.39 -2.63
C LEU A 118 -16.02 11.08 -1.47
N SER A 119 -16.96 10.16 -1.67
CA SER A 119 -17.90 9.72 -0.62
C SER A 119 -17.33 8.63 0.31
N GLY A 120 -16.12 8.11 0.05
CA GLY A 120 -15.54 7.00 0.81
C GLY A 120 -16.23 5.65 0.57
N THR A 121 -17.02 5.51 -0.50
CA THR A 121 -17.77 4.29 -0.84
C THR A 121 -17.12 3.46 -1.96
N PHE A 122 -16.00 3.93 -2.51
CA PHE A 122 -15.24 3.22 -3.54
C PHE A 122 -14.59 1.95 -2.99
N ASP A 123 -14.81 0.82 -3.66
CA ASP A 123 -14.28 -0.48 -3.25
C ASP A 123 -13.42 -1.17 -4.33
N SER A 124 -12.86 -2.34 -3.98
CA SER A 124 -12.01 -3.12 -4.88
C SER A 124 -12.73 -3.64 -6.13
N GLU A 125 -14.05 -3.84 -6.06
CA GLU A 125 -14.87 -4.25 -7.21
C GLU A 125 -15.14 -3.08 -8.16
N ASP A 126 -15.32 -1.86 -7.64
CA ASP A 126 -15.36 -0.64 -8.44
C ASP A 126 -14.06 -0.46 -9.22
N PHE A 127 -12.90 -0.68 -8.58
CA PHE A 127 -11.63 -0.61 -9.28
C PHE A 127 -11.44 -1.73 -10.32
N LEU A 128 -11.85 -2.96 -9.99
CA LEU A 128 -11.83 -4.07 -10.93
C LEU A 128 -12.63 -3.74 -12.21
N LYS A 129 -13.79 -3.09 -12.08
CA LYS A 129 -14.57 -2.61 -13.23
C LYS A 129 -13.79 -1.62 -14.09
N GLN A 130 -13.02 -0.71 -13.49
CA GLN A 130 -12.15 0.19 -14.26
C GLN A 130 -11.09 -0.59 -15.04
N LEU A 131 -10.47 -1.60 -14.43
CA LEU A 131 -9.48 -2.43 -15.14
C LEU A 131 -10.09 -3.28 -16.26
N LEU A 132 -11.33 -3.76 -16.09
CA LEU A 132 -12.07 -4.50 -17.13
C LEU A 132 -12.42 -3.63 -18.33
N LYS A 133 -12.65 -2.33 -18.11
CA LYS A 133 -13.01 -1.37 -19.16
C LYS A 133 -11.80 -0.71 -19.84
N LEU A 134 -10.62 -0.76 -19.22
CA LEU A 134 -9.42 -0.15 -19.75
C LEU A 134 -8.99 -0.90 -21.02
N GLN A 135 -9.11 -0.24 -22.17
CA GLN A 135 -8.69 -0.74 -23.47
C GLN A 135 -7.60 0.15 -24.08
N PHE A 136 -6.79 -0.43 -24.96
CA PHE A 136 -5.91 0.31 -25.86
C PHE A 136 -6.18 -0.09 -27.31
N PRO A 137 -6.20 0.88 -28.25
CA PRO A 137 -6.20 2.32 -28.00
C PRO A 137 -7.50 2.80 -27.34
N ASN A 138 -7.47 4.01 -26.79
CA ASN A 138 -8.64 4.71 -26.27
C ASN A 138 -8.52 6.22 -26.59
N PRO A 139 -9.61 7.02 -26.50
CA PRO A 139 -9.56 8.44 -26.87
C PRO A 139 -8.51 9.29 -26.14
N LEU A 140 -8.13 8.93 -24.90
CA LEU A 140 -7.05 9.61 -24.17
C LEU A 140 -5.65 9.21 -24.67
N SER A 141 -5.48 7.91 -24.93
CA SER A 141 -4.24 7.30 -25.41
C SER A 141 -4.36 7.06 -26.91
N ARG A 142 -4.28 8.16 -27.69
CA ARG A 142 -4.28 8.13 -29.16
C ARG A 142 -3.35 7.01 -29.62
N GLY A 143 -3.87 6.08 -30.42
CA GLY A 143 -3.30 4.75 -30.73
C GLY A 143 -1.96 4.72 -31.48
N ASN A 144 -1.02 5.59 -31.12
CA ASN A 144 0.31 5.68 -31.69
C ASN A 144 1.00 4.32 -31.53
N GLY A 145 1.12 3.60 -32.64
CA GLY A 145 1.82 2.32 -32.72
C GLY A 145 0.96 1.07 -32.56
N PHE A 146 -0.37 1.20 -32.48
CA PHE A 146 -1.32 0.12 -32.77
C PHE A 146 -1.62 0.14 -34.27
N LEU A 147 -1.67 -1.04 -34.90
CA LEU A 147 -2.20 -1.15 -36.26
C LEU A 147 -3.73 -0.92 -36.25
N PRO A 148 -4.36 -0.53 -37.38
CA PRO A 148 -5.78 -0.14 -37.42
C PRO A 148 -6.77 -1.13 -36.78
N ASN A 149 -6.46 -2.43 -36.81
CA ASN A 149 -7.30 -3.49 -36.26
C ASN A 149 -6.79 -4.04 -34.92
N GLU A 150 -5.64 -3.58 -34.43
CA GLU A 150 -5.12 -4.01 -33.15
C GLU A 150 -5.84 -3.29 -32.00
N TYR A 151 -6.24 -4.06 -31.00
CA TYR A 151 -6.69 -3.56 -29.73
C TYR A 151 -6.40 -4.58 -28.64
N ILE A 152 -6.32 -4.12 -27.40
CA ILE A 152 -6.10 -5.00 -26.26
C ILE A 152 -6.83 -4.47 -25.03
N TYR A 153 -7.47 -5.37 -24.30
CA TYR A 153 -7.83 -5.17 -22.90
C TYR A 153 -6.72 -5.80 -22.05
N PRO A 154 -5.89 -5.02 -21.34
CA PRO A 154 -4.81 -5.58 -20.54
C PRO A 154 -5.29 -6.64 -19.55
N LEU A 155 -6.45 -6.44 -18.90
CA LEU A 155 -6.98 -7.40 -17.95
C LEU A 155 -7.43 -8.70 -18.62
N GLU A 156 -7.94 -8.66 -19.85
CA GLU A 156 -8.26 -9.86 -20.63
C GLU A 156 -6.99 -10.67 -20.92
N LEU A 157 -5.95 -10.00 -21.41
CA LEU A 157 -4.65 -10.62 -21.68
C LEU A 157 -4.04 -11.27 -20.43
N ILE A 158 -4.12 -10.57 -19.29
CA ILE A 158 -3.66 -11.09 -17.99
C ILE A 158 -4.46 -12.32 -17.58
N CYS A 159 -5.79 -12.28 -17.71
CA CYS A 159 -6.66 -13.41 -17.41
C CYS A 159 -6.30 -14.63 -18.29
N LYS A 160 -6.08 -14.43 -19.60
CA LYS A 160 -5.63 -15.51 -20.51
C LYS A 160 -4.26 -16.07 -20.14
N ALA A 161 -3.34 -15.24 -19.65
CA ALA A 161 -2.06 -15.73 -19.14
C ALA A 161 -2.24 -16.58 -17.87
N PHE A 162 -3.12 -16.19 -16.95
CA PHE A 162 -3.44 -16.95 -15.74
C PHE A 162 -4.28 -18.21 -15.98
N GLU A 163 -4.95 -18.33 -17.14
CA GLU A 163 -5.56 -19.59 -17.57
C GLU A 163 -4.51 -20.67 -17.85
N LYS A 164 -3.31 -20.27 -18.32
CA LYS A 164 -2.18 -21.18 -18.60
C LYS A 164 -1.20 -21.31 -17.43
N PHE A 165 -1.00 -20.25 -16.65
CA PHE A 165 0.04 -20.20 -15.61
C PHE A 165 -0.53 -19.91 -14.23
N ASP A 166 -0.21 -20.75 -13.24
CA ASP A 166 -0.62 -20.53 -11.84
C ASP A 166 -0.07 -19.24 -11.22
N SER A 167 1.00 -18.69 -11.80
CA SER A 167 1.65 -17.49 -11.30
C SER A 167 2.46 -16.76 -12.34
N LEU A 168 2.52 -15.44 -12.22
CA LEU A 168 3.38 -14.57 -13.02
C LEU A 168 4.30 -13.73 -12.12
N ASN A 169 5.60 -13.70 -12.40
CA ASN A 169 6.56 -12.80 -11.77
C ASN A 169 6.72 -11.50 -12.57
N ARG A 170 7.51 -10.54 -12.05
CA ARG A 170 7.65 -9.22 -12.66
C ARG A 170 8.13 -9.27 -14.12
N SER A 171 9.12 -10.10 -14.41
CA SER A 171 9.67 -10.28 -15.76
C SER A 171 8.65 -10.90 -16.72
N GLU A 172 7.78 -11.77 -16.23
CA GLU A 172 6.74 -12.40 -17.04
C GLU A 172 5.61 -11.41 -17.36
N PHE A 173 5.27 -10.49 -16.43
CA PHE A 173 4.40 -9.34 -16.73
C PHE A 173 5.00 -8.39 -17.77
N VAL A 174 6.32 -8.16 -17.74
CA VAL A 174 7.02 -7.33 -18.74
C VAL A 174 6.74 -7.84 -20.15
N LEU A 175 6.74 -9.17 -20.35
CA LEU A 175 6.47 -9.77 -21.66
C LEU A 175 5.05 -9.49 -22.18
N LEU A 176 4.08 -9.20 -21.32
CA LEU A 176 2.70 -8.90 -21.73
C LEU A 176 2.56 -7.56 -22.44
N PHE A 177 3.40 -6.57 -22.11
CA PHE A 177 3.26 -5.22 -22.66
C PHE A 177 3.47 -5.17 -24.19
N GLY A 178 4.29 -6.07 -24.76
CA GLY A 178 4.48 -6.11 -26.21
C GLY A 178 3.27 -6.65 -26.99
N CYS A 179 2.28 -7.22 -26.31
CA CYS A 179 1.11 -7.83 -26.93
C CYS A 179 -0.02 -6.79 -27.13
N ASN A 180 -0.13 -6.27 -28.35
CA ASN A 180 -1.14 -5.26 -28.73
C ASN A 180 -2.44 -5.85 -29.32
N SER A 181 -2.52 -7.16 -29.52
CA SER A 181 -3.72 -7.86 -29.98
C SER A 181 -3.69 -9.31 -29.48
N LEU A 182 -4.87 -9.87 -29.18
CA LEU A 182 -5.01 -11.28 -28.84
C LEU A 182 -4.64 -12.23 -29.98
N ASP A 183 -4.52 -11.75 -31.22
CA ASP A 183 -3.94 -12.53 -32.33
C ASP A 183 -2.50 -12.99 -32.04
N LYS A 184 -1.80 -12.29 -31.13
CA LYS A 184 -0.43 -12.62 -30.69
C LYS A 184 -0.40 -13.37 -29.34
N LEU A 185 -1.56 -13.82 -28.84
CA LEU A 185 -1.67 -14.48 -27.54
C LEU A 185 -0.73 -15.70 -27.44
N ASP A 186 -0.75 -16.59 -28.42
CA ASP A 186 0.11 -17.78 -28.41
C ASP A 186 1.60 -17.42 -28.38
N LEU A 187 2.00 -16.38 -29.10
CA LEU A 187 3.39 -15.90 -29.13
C LEU A 187 3.85 -15.45 -27.74
N VAL A 188 3.06 -14.62 -27.06
CA VAL A 188 3.41 -14.14 -25.71
C VAL A 188 3.35 -15.26 -24.67
N LEU A 189 2.37 -16.17 -24.74
CA LEU A 189 2.27 -17.31 -23.83
C LEU A 189 3.45 -18.28 -24.01
N ASN A 190 3.93 -18.49 -25.24
CA ASN A 190 5.13 -19.28 -25.51
C ASN A 190 6.40 -18.57 -25.03
N GLY A 191 6.44 -17.24 -25.16
CA GLY A 191 7.48 -16.39 -24.60
C GLY A 191 7.60 -16.50 -23.08
N ILE A 192 6.48 -16.45 -22.37
CA ILE A 192 6.43 -16.63 -20.92
C ILE A 192 6.87 -18.04 -20.52
N ASP A 193 6.42 -19.07 -21.22
CA ASP A 193 6.84 -20.45 -20.96
C ASP A 193 8.35 -20.64 -21.16
N LYS A 194 8.90 -20.06 -22.24
CA LYS A 194 10.35 -20.04 -22.49
C LYS A 194 11.10 -19.32 -21.37
N PHE A 195 10.63 -18.13 -20.96
CA PHE A 195 11.23 -17.40 -19.85
C PHE A 195 11.22 -18.23 -18.57
N LYS A 196 10.11 -18.88 -18.22
CA LYS A 196 10.01 -19.74 -17.03
C LYS A 196 11.04 -20.86 -17.04
N LYS A 197 11.21 -21.55 -18.17
CA LYS A 197 12.18 -22.65 -18.35
C LYS A 197 13.62 -22.16 -18.19
N GLU A 198 13.98 -21.07 -18.85
CA GLU A 198 15.34 -20.52 -18.80
C GLU A 198 15.65 -19.84 -17.46
N TYR A 199 14.68 -19.15 -16.87
CA TYR A 199 14.80 -18.55 -15.54
C TYR A 199 15.04 -19.61 -14.47
N ALA A 200 14.43 -20.80 -14.59
CA ALA A 200 14.58 -21.89 -13.63
C ALA A 200 16.03 -22.39 -13.50
N VAL A 201 16.80 -22.34 -14.59
CA VAL A 201 18.20 -22.81 -14.67
C VAL A 201 19.25 -21.71 -14.50
N LEU A 202 18.84 -20.45 -14.26
CA LEU A 202 19.79 -19.38 -13.98
C LEU A 202 20.64 -19.69 -12.73
N PRO A 203 21.96 -19.47 -12.78
CA PRO A 203 22.86 -19.79 -11.67
C PRO A 203 22.59 -18.93 -10.44
N ASN A 204 22.21 -17.66 -10.63
CA ASN A 204 21.86 -16.75 -9.54
C ASN A 204 20.63 -15.92 -9.88
N LYS A 205 19.47 -16.33 -9.35
CA LYS A 205 18.18 -15.65 -9.53
C LYS A 205 18.07 -14.32 -8.78
N ASN A 206 18.99 -14.03 -7.85
CA ASN A 206 19.04 -12.75 -7.15
C ASN A 206 19.81 -11.68 -7.95
N ASN A 207 20.55 -12.06 -8.99
CA ASN A 207 21.19 -11.09 -9.88
C ASN A 207 20.15 -10.46 -10.81
N GLN A 208 19.66 -9.28 -10.44
CA GLN A 208 18.63 -8.58 -11.21
C GLN A 208 19.08 -8.24 -12.63
N GLN A 209 20.36 -7.98 -12.87
CA GLN A 209 20.86 -7.65 -14.20
C GLN A 209 20.73 -8.84 -15.16
N ASP A 210 21.13 -10.04 -14.72
CA ASP A 210 21.02 -11.27 -15.51
C ASP A 210 19.56 -11.61 -15.81
N VAL A 211 18.67 -11.46 -14.81
CA VAL A 211 17.24 -11.70 -14.97
C VAL A 211 16.61 -10.72 -15.97
N LYS A 212 16.96 -9.43 -15.88
CA LYS A 212 16.49 -8.40 -16.82
C LYS A 212 17.07 -8.62 -18.23
N ALA A 213 18.31 -9.06 -18.35
CA ALA A 213 18.93 -9.39 -19.64
C ALA A 213 18.23 -10.58 -20.31
N LEU A 214 17.92 -11.65 -19.54
CA LEU A 214 17.12 -12.78 -20.00
C LEU A 214 15.74 -12.32 -20.51
N CYS A 215 15.03 -11.53 -19.71
CA CYS A 215 13.73 -10.98 -20.07
C CYS A 215 13.81 -10.15 -21.35
N LYS A 216 14.78 -9.23 -21.44
CA LYS A 216 15.00 -8.37 -22.63
C LYS A 216 15.26 -9.19 -23.89
N ARG A 217 16.11 -10.23 -23.81
CA ARG A 217 16.37 -11.10 -24.96
C ARG A 217 15.09 -11.77 -25.44
N ILE A 218 14.34 -12.39 -24.54
CA ILE A 218 13.08 -13.07 -24.87
C ILE A 218 12.05 -12.08 -25.43
N TYR A 219 11.95 -10.88 -24.85
CA TYR A 219 11.08 -9.83 -25.37
C TYR A 219 11.40 -9.49 -26.84
N ILE A 220 12.69 -9.29 -27.16
CA ILE A 220 13.15 -8.98 -28.53
C ILE A 220 12.90 -10.17 -29.47
N GLU A 221 13.08 -11.40 -29.01
CA GLU A 221 12.78 -12.60 -29.82
C GLU A 221 11.30 -12.70 -30.19
N ILE A 222 10.38 -12.32 -29.29
CA ILE A 222 8.93 -12.38 -29.54
C ILE A 222 8.48 -11.23 -30.44
N TYR A 223 8.97 -10.01 -30.17
CA TYR A 223 8.42 -8.78 -30.75
C TYR A 223 9.32 -8.12 -31.80
N GLY A 224 10.50 -8.66 -32.06
CA GLY A 224 11.49 -8.13 -33.02
C GLY A 224 12.24 -6.88 -32.54
N GLY A 225 11.86 -6.29 -31.40
CA GLY A 225 12.48 -5.09 -30.87
C GLY A 225 11.86 -4.62 -29.56
N ILE A 226 12.41 -3.54 -29.02
CA ILE A 226 11.90 -2.86 -27.82
C ILE A 226 11.84 -1.36 -28.11
N ASP A 227 10.68 -0.74 -27.88
CA ASP A 227 10.44 0.68 -28.16
C ASP A 227 10.82 1.61 -26.99
N ASN A 228 11.18 1.05 -25.84
CA ASN A 228 11.58 1.76 -24.64
C ASN A 228 12.69 0.99 -23.90
N LYS A 229 13.26 1.57 -22.85
CA LYS A 229 14.17 0.86 -21.95
C LYS A 229 13.41 -0.27 -21.25
N ILE A 230 14.07 -1.42 -21.09
CA ILE A 230 13.49 -2.56 -20.39
C ILE A 230 13.04 -2.19 -18.96
N ASP A 231 13.80 -1.33 -18.28
CA ASP A 231 13.46 -0.86 -16.93
C ASP A 231 12.12 -0.13 -16.85
N SER A 232 11.74 0.62 -17.89
CA SER A 232 10.43 1.28 -17.96
C SER A 232 9.29 0.27 -17.90
N TYR A 233 9.44 -0.88 -18.56
CA TYR A 233 8.45 -1.95 -18.49
C TYR A 233 8.40 -2.64 -17.13
N TYR A 234 9.53 -2.72 -16.41
CA TYR A 234 9.54 -3.21 -15.04
C TYR A 234 8.77 -2.27 -14.12
N ASP A 235 8.92 -0.96 -14.28
CA ASP A 235 8.12 0.04 -13.56
C ASP A 235 6.62 -0.07 -13.89
N TYR A 236 6.28 -0.27 -15.17
CA TYR A 236 4.89 -0.51 -15.60
C TYR A 236 4.33 -1.78 -14.97
N ALA A 237 5.09 -2.88 -15.03
CA ALA A 237 4.73 -4.14 -14.42
C ALA A 237 4.56 -4.00 -12.90
N GLU A 238 5.40 -3.18 -12.25
CA GLU A 238 5.28 -2.88 -10.82
C GLU A 238 3.93 -2.27 -10.46
N ALA A 239 3.64 -1.13 -11.08
CA ALA A 239 2.40 -0.39 -10.86
C ALA A 239 1.16 -1.22 -11.24
N LEU A 240 1.22 -1.97 -12.35
CA LEU A 240 0.15 -2.87 -12.76
C LEU A 240 -0.13 -3.93 -11.70
N CYS A 241 0.87 -4.64 -11.17
CA CYS A 241 0.56 -5.67 -10.19
C CYS A 241 0.04 -5.10 -8.87
N ARG A 242 0.45 -3.89 -8.46
CA ARG A 242 -0.17 -3.20 -7.31
C ARG A 242 -1.66 -2.98 -7.57
N CYS A 243 -2.02 -2.54 -8.78
CA CYS A 243 -3.41 -2.40 -9.21
C CYS A 243 -4.15 -3.76 -9.23
N LEU A 244 -3.52 -4.84 -9.68
CA LEU A 244 -4.13 -6.18 -9.66
C LEU A 244 -4.38 -6.67 -8.23
N ILE A 245 -3.42 -6.50 -7.32
CA ILE A 245 -3.57 -6.88 -5.91
C ILE A 245 -4.72 -6.12 -5.27
N TYR A 246 -4.80 -4.82 -5.55
CA TYR A 246 -5.86 -3.95 -5.05
C TYR A 246 -7.27 -4.44 -5.37
N THR A 247 -7.48 -5.10 -6.52
CA THR A 247 -8.81 -5.66 -6.87
C THR A 247 -9.30 -6.75 -5.91
N GLY A 248 -8.42 -7.29 -5.05
CA GLY A 248 -8.71 -8.45 -4.20
C GLY A 248 -8.86 -9.78 -4.96
N LEU A 249 -8.74 -9.76 -6.29
CA LEU A 249 -8.79 -10.95 -7.14
C LEU A 249 -7.43 -11.65 -7.23
N PHE A 250 -6.34 -10.91 -7.01
CA PHE A 250 -4.97 -11.39 -7.09
C PHE A 250 -4.24 -11.17 -5.76
N LYS A 251 -3.21 -11.98 -5.51
CA LYS A 251 -2.29 -11.83 -4.37
C LYS A 251 -0.84 -11.87 -4.79
N ALA A 252 0.04 -11.22 -4.04
CA ALA A 252 1.48 -11.34 -4.20
C ALA A 252 2.09 -12.36 -3.23
N SER A 253 3.27 -12.87 -3.59
CA SER A 253 4.09 -13.71 -2.72
C SER A 253 5.55 -13.73 -3.19
N GLY A 254 6.50 -13.71 -2.25
CA GLY A 254 7.93 -13.62 -2.55
C GLY A 254 8.43 -12.18 -2.71
N ARG A 255 9.72 -12.04 -3.06
CA ARG A 255 10.45 -10.76 -2.99
C ARG A 255 11.00 -10.29 -4.34
N SER A 256 11.14 -8.97 -4.49
CA SER A 256 11.81 -8.32 -5.63
C SER A 256 11.24 -8.78 -6.99
N LEU A 257 12.09 -8.95 -8.02
CA LEU A 257 11.68 -9.39 -9.35
C LEU A 257 11.05 -10.81 -9.35
N ALA A 258 11.35 -11.61 -8.32
CA ALA A 258 10.82 -12.95 -8.15
C ALA A 258 9.43 -12.97 -7.48
N THR A 259 8.89 -11.82 -7.04
CA THR A 259 7.53 -11.73 -6.50
C THR A 259 6.54 -12.24 -7.53
N LYS A 260 5.73 -13.22 -7.13
CA LYS A 260 4.73 -13.91 -7.94
C LYS A 260 3.34 -13.40 -7.62
N ILE A 261 2.62 -12.93 -8.64
CA ILE A 261 1.19 -12.67 -8.60
C ILE A 261 0.44 -13.95 -8.94
N ARG A 262 -0.65 -14.20 -8.21
CA ARG A 262 -1.46 -15.43 -8.30
C ARG A 262 -2.93 -15.13 -8.04
N VAL A 263 -3.82 -15.97 -8.57
CA VAL A 263 -5.21 -16.04 -8.11
C VAL A 263 -5.25 -16.88 -6.83
N PRO A 264 -5.76 -16.37 -5.69
CA PRO A 264 -5.88 -17.15 -4.47
C PRO A 264 -6.90 -18.30 -4.62
N GLU A 265 -6.71 -19.37 -3.85
CA GLU A 265 -7.56 -20.57 -3.92
C GLU A 265 -9.04 -20.30 -3.63
N TYR A 266 -9.32 -19.25 -2.85
CA TYR A 266 -10.66 -18.83 -2.44
C TYR A 266 -11.24 -17.68 -3.29
N SER A 267 -10.64 -17.44 -4.46
CA SER A 267 -11.15 -16.53 -5.48
C SER A 267 -11.11 -17.16 -6.88
N LYS A 268 -10.94 -18.50 -6.99
CA LYS A 268 -10.89 -19.17 -8.30
C LYS A 268 -12.27 -19.15 -8.97
N ILE A 269 -13.38 -19.24 -8.22
CA ILE A 269 -14.72 -19.10 -8.80
C ILE A 269 -14.90 -17.69 -9.39
N LYS A 270 -14.56 -16.62 -8.66
CA LYS A 270 -14.61 -15.25 -9.20
C LYS A 270 -13.78 -15.14 -10.48
N PHE A 271 -12.54 -15.62 -10.45
CA PHE A 271 -11.64 -15.56 -11.60
C PHE A 271 -12.19 -16.34 -12.81
N ASN A 272 -12.72 -17.55 -12.59
CA ASN A 272 -13.32 -18.37 -13.63
C ASN A 272 -14.59 -17.76 -14.21
N LEU A 273 -15.41 -17.10 -13.39
CA LEU A 273 -16.59 -16.38 -13.85
C LEU A 273 -16.20 -15.21 -14.77
N LEU A 274 -15.12 -14.47 -14.46
CA LEU A 274 -14.59 -13.47 -15.40
C LEU A 274 -14.15 -14.11 -16.71
N LEU A 275 -13.36 -15.18 -16.65
CA LEU A 275 -12.85 -15.85 -17.85
C LEU A 275 -13.95 -16.39 -18.78
N LYS A 276 -15.05 -16.87 -18.21
CA LYS A 276 -16.08 -17.61 -18.96
C LYS A 276 -17.33 -16.79 -19.27
N SER A 277 -17.62 -15.78 -18.46
CA SER A 277 -18.91 -15.08 -18.51
C SER A 277 -18.80 -13.58 -18.76
N PHE A 278 -17.60 -13.00 -18.62
CA PHE A 278 -17.40 -11.59 -18.99
C PHE A 278 -16.89 -11.51 -20.43
N GLU A 279 -17.57 -10.71 -21.26
CA GLU A 279 -17.21 -10.51 -22.66
C GLU A 279 -16.44 -9.20 -22.84
N PHE A 280 -15.25 -9.27 -23.43
CA PHE A 280 -14.46 -8.10 -23.79
C PHE A 280 -14.76 -7.71 -25.24
N THR A 281 -15.68 -6.75 -25.41
CA THR A 281 -16.05 -6.25 -26.73
C THR A 281 -15.45 -4.87 -26.95
N LYS A 282 -14.60 -4.73 -27.99
CA LYS A 282 -14.00 -3.44 -28.38
C LYS A 282 -15.08 -2.36 -28.49
N LYS A 283 -14.88 -1.24 -27.81
CA LYS A 283 -15.76 -0.07 -27.93
C LYS A 283 -15.06 1.06 -28.66
N GLU A 284 -15.82 1.75 -29.49
CA GLU A 284 -15.41 2.98 -30.17
C GLU A 284 -16.20 4.14 -29.57
N PHE A 285 -15.55 5.29 -29.47
CA PHE A 285 -16.13 6.50 -28.88
C PHE A 285 -15.82 7.69 -29.78
N SER A 286 -16.77 8.61 -29.89
CA SER A 286 -16.65 9.78 -30.77
C SER A 286 -15.86 10.93 -30.13
N SER A 287 -15.82 10.99 -28.80
CA SER A 287 -15.11 12.02 -28.03
C SER A 287 -14.47 11.48 -26.75
N VAL A 288 -13.63 12.31 -26.13
CA VAL A 288 -13.05 12.02 -24.81
C VAL A 288 -14.14 12.00 -23.75
N GLU A 289 -15.09 12.93 -23.82
CA GLU A 289 -16.22 13.04 -22.90
C GLU A 289 -17.09 11.77 -22.92
N GLU A 290 -17.49 11.30 -24.12
CA GLU A 290 -18.29 10.07 -24.24
C GLU A 290 -17.55 8.85 -23.67
N TYR A 291 -16.25 8.76 -23.97
CA TYR A 291 -15.41 7.71 -23.41
C TYR A 291 -15.29 7.81 -21.89
N MET A 292 -15.08 9.00 -21.33
CA MET A 292 -14.91 9.18 -19.89
C MET A 292 -16.21 8.97 -19.11
N ASP A 293 -17.35 9.33 -19.68
CA ASP A 293 -18.67 9.07 -19.10
C ASP A 293 -18.92 7.55 -19.02
N TRP A 294 -18.63 6.81 -20.10
CA TRP A 294 -18.69 5.35 -20.07
C TRP A 294 -17.61 4.77 -19.14
N PHE A 295 -16.35 5.14 -19.33
CA PHE A 295 -15.22 4.55 -18.62
C PHE A 295 -15.28 4.84 -17.12
N GLY A 296 -15.77 5.99 -16.69
CA GLY A 296 -15.93 6.36 -15.28
C GLY A 296 -17.25 5.93 -14.64
N SER A 297 -18.19 5.36 -15.41
CA SER A 297 -19.48 4.88 -14.87
C SER A 297 -19.32 3.61 -14.03
N THR A 298 -20.06 3.50 -12.93
CA THR A 298 -20.02 2.32 -12.03
C THR A 298 -21.06 1.26 -12.39
N SER A 299 -21.99 1.58 -13.30
CA SER A 299 -23.20 0.82 -13.61
C SER A 299 -23.26 0.32 -15.06
N ASN A 300 -22.40 0.84 -15.95
CA ASN A 300 -22.41 0.47 -17.37
C ASN A 300 -21.86 -0.94 -17.67
N ILE A 301 -21.17 -1.56 -16.71
CA ILE A 301 -20.82 -2.97 -16.74
C ILE A 301 -21.22 -3.64 -15.42
N LEU A 302 -21.63 -4.91 -15.51
CA LEU A 302 -21.90 -5.76 -14.37
C LEU A 302 -20.81 -6.82 -14.27
N LEU A 303 -20.32 -7.07 -13.06
CA LEU A 303 -19.47 -8.22 -12.80
C LEU A 303 -20.31 -9.49 -12.91
N PRO A 304 -19.74 -10.62 -13.35
CA PRO A 304 -20.45 -11.89 -13.45
C PRO A 304 -21.12 -12.36 -12.15
N TRP A 305 -20.66 -11.88 -11.00
CA TRP A 305 -21.23 -12.15 -9.69
C TRP A 305 -22.09 -11.02 -9.11
N ASN A 306 -22.55 -10.07 -9.93
CA ASN A 306 -23.63 -9.15 -9.56
C ASN A 306 -25.00 -9.86 -9.55
N ASN A 307 -25.07 -11.06 -8.96
CA ASN A 307 -26.28 -11.83 -8.73
C ASN A 307 -26.09 -12.75 -7.52
N SER A 308 -27.20 -13.13 -6.87
CA SER A 308 -27.16 -13.90 -5.62
C SER A 308 -26.60 -15.31 -5.79
N GLN A 309 -26.82 -15.98 -6.93
CA GLN A 309 -26.36 -17.36 -7.13
C GLN A 309 -24.82 -17.43 -7.17
N ALA A 310 -24.20 -16.62 -8.03
CA ALA A 310 -22.75 -16.57 -8.14
C ALA A 310 -22.07 -16.15 -6.82
N ARG A 311 -22.66 -15.23 -6.06
CA ARG A 311 -22.16 -14.87 -4.71
C ARG A 311 -22.22 -16.04 -3.73
N ARG A 312 -23.29 -16.85 -3.76
CA ARG A 312 -23.37 -18.06 -2.93
C ARG A 312 -22.27 -19.06 -3.29
N ASP A 313 -21.99 -19.24 -4.57
CA ASP A 313 -20.93 -20.13 -5.03
C ASP A 313 -19.55 -19.65 -4.54
N ILE A 314 -19.29 -18.34 -4.61
CA ILE A 314 -18.07 -17.72 -4.08
C ILE A 314 -17.96 -17.90 -2.56
N ILE A 315 -19.05 -17.71 -1.82
CA ILE A 315 -19.08 -17.93 -0.37
C ILE A 315 -18.77 -19.40 -0.06
N ASN A 316 -19.34 -20.35 -0.81
CA ASN A 316 -19.06 -21.78 -0.62
C ASN A 316 -17.58 -22.11 -0.88
N GLU A 317 -16.95 -21.56 -1.92
CA GLU A 317 -15.50 -21.73 -2.15
C GLU A 317 -14.66 -21.21 -0.97
N LYS A 318 -15.05 -20.06 -0.40
CA LYS A 318 -14.39 -19.52 0.81
C LYS A 318 -14.59 -20.44 2.01
N LEU A 319 -15.78 -21.00 2.19
CA LEU A 319 -16.05 -21.98 3.25
C LEU A 319 -15.20 -23.24 3.09
N ASP A 320 -15.13 -23.81 1.88
CA ASP A 320 -14.30 -24.98 1.59
C ASP A 320 -12.82 -24.69 1.87
N TYR A 321 -12.35 -23.48 1.61
CA TYR A 321 -11.00 -23.05 1.96
C TYR A 321 -10.81 -22.93 3.49
N ILE A 322 -11.78 -22.32 4.19
CA ILE A 322 -11.75 -22.15 5.65
C ILE A 322 -11.80 -23.50 6.37
N GLU A 323 -12.58 -24.47 5.90
CA GLU A 323 -12.67 -25.82 6.47
C GLU A 323 -11.31 -26.54 6.46
N ARG A 324 -10.43 -26.24 5.49
CA ARG A 324 -9.07 -26.82 5.48
C ARG A 324 -8.23 -26.37 6.67
N PHE A 325 -8.53 -25.23 7.28
CA PHE A 325 -7.86 -24.81 8.51
C PHE A 325 -8.07 -25.81 9.66
N GLU A 326 -9.15 -26.59 9.64
CA GLU A 326 -9.38 -27.66 10.63
C GLU A 326 -8.28 -28.73 10.63
N THR A 327 -7.56 -28.89 9.51
CA THR A 327 -6.48 -29.88 9.36
C THR A 327 -5.07 -29.27 9.48
N ASN A 328 -4.97 -27.94 9.57
CA ASN A 328 -3.70 -27.25 9.62
C ASN A 328 -3.08 -27.40 11.03
N GLN A 329 -2.06 -28.25 11.16
CA GLN A 329 -1.37 -28.53 12.43
C GLN A 329 -0.90 -27.26 13.16
N ASN A 330 -0.44 -26.23 12.46
CA ASN A 330 -0.02 -24.97 13.10
C ASN A 330 -1.23 -24.21 13.67
N PHE A 331 -2.37 -24.22 12.98
CA PHE A 331 -3.61 -23.62 13.45
C PHE A 331 -4.19 -24.38 14.67
N ILE A 332 -4.19 -25.71 14.62
CA ILE A 332 -4.65 -26.58 15.71
C ILE A 332 -3.76 -26.40 16.95
N ASN A 333 -2.43 -26.48 16.78
CA ASN A 333 -1.46 -26.40 17.88
C ASN A 333 -1.53 -25.06 18.63
N LYS A 334 -1.83 -23.99 17.92
CA LYS A 334 -1.82 -22.63 18.46
C LYS A 334 -3.11 -22.26 19.19
N TYR A 335 -4.26 -22.71 18.72
CA TYR A 335 -5.57 -22.25 19.21
C TYR A 335 -6.40 -23.32 19.95
N LYS A 336 -5.93 -24.58 20.02
CA LYS A 336 -6.54 -25.68 20.79
C LYS A 336 -8.02 -25.92 20.43
N GLU A 337 -8.78 -26.68 21.23
CA GLU A 337 -10.18 -27.07 20.93
C GLU A 337 -11.11 -25.90 20.55
N LYS A 338 -10.82 -24.67 21.00
CA LYS A 338 -11.59 -23.45 20.70
C LYS A 338 -11.47 -22.97 19.26
N SER A 339 -10.39 -23.22 18.53
CA SER A 339 -10.31 -22.80 17.11
C SER A 339 -11.07 -23.72 16.19
N VAL A 340 -11.06 -25.03 16.48
CA VAL A 340 -11.89 -25.97 15.74
C VAL A 340 -13.37 -25.60 15.96
N SER A 341 -13.76 -25.19 17.17
CA SER A 341 -15.12 -24.68 17.39
C SER A 341 -15.36 -23.36 16.65
N ILE A 342 -14.45 -22.38 16.66
CA ILE A 342 -14.63 -21.11 15.92
C ILE A 342 -14.77 -21.32 14.41
N VAL A 343 -13.94 -22.18 13.82
CA VAL A 343 -14.05 -22.56 12.39
C VAL A 343 -15.37 -23.28 12.13
N LYS A 344 -15.75 -24.23 12.99
CA LYS A 344 -17.04 -24.92 12.86
C LYS A 344 -18.23 -23.98 13.02
N ASP A 345 -18.16 -23.03 13.94
CA ASP A 345 -19.22 -22.06 14.21
C ASP A 345 -19.40 -21.14 13.01
N ILE A 346 -18.31 -20.54 12.48
CA ILE A 346 -18.42 -19.67 11.30
C ILE A 346 -18.92 -20.45 10.07
N VAL A 347 -18.44 -21.69 9.88
CA VAL A 347 -18.87 -22.56 8.79
C VAL A 347 -20.35 -22.93 8.94
N SER A 348 -20.75 -23.43 10.11
CA SER A 348 -22.13 -23.85 10.41
C SER A 348 -23.11 -22.70 10.30
N ASN A 349 -22.81 -21.55 10.93
CA ASN A 349 -23.64 -20.35 10.88
C ASN A 349 -23.80 -19.84 9.46
N THR A 350 -22.71 -19.83 8.67
CA THR A 350 -22.78 -19.40 7.27
C THR A 350 -23.58 -20.39 6.43
N LYS A 351 -23.35 -21.71 6.57
CA LYS A 351 -24.15 -22.73 5.88
C LYS A 351 -25.63 -22.64 6.23
N GLN A 352 -25.97 -22.37 7.50
CA GLN A 352 -27.34 -22.15 7.92
C GLN A 352 -27.95 -20.91 7.29
N LEU A 353 -27.22 -19.78 7.29
CA LEU A 353 -27.64 -18.55 6.63
C LEU A 353 -27.89 -18.78 5.13
N LEU A 354 -27.00 -19.48 4.44
CA LEU A 354 -27.13 -19.79 3.01
C LEU A 354 -28.35 -20.67 2.66
N LYS A 355 -28.95 -21.40 3.62
CA LYS A 355 -30.21 -22.13 3.40
C LYS A 355 -31.39 -21.19 3.13
N ASN A 356 -31.34 -19.96 3.63
CA ASN A 356 -32.33 -18.94 3.32
C ASN A 356 -32.15 -18.49 1.86
N LYS A 357 -33.14 -18.80 1.01
CA LYS A 357 -33.12 -18.45 -0.42
C LYS A 357 -33.40 -16.97 -0.68
N ASP A 358 -34.04 -16.28 0.27
CA ASP A 358 -34.49 -14.87 0.14
C ASP A 358 -33.42 -13.85 0.54
N LEU A 359 -32.17 -14.29 0.77
CA LEU A 359 -31.07 -13.36 1.05
C LEU A 359 -30.84 -12.40 -0.11
N THR A 360 -30.74 -11.11 0.24
CA THR A 360 -30.41 -10.06 -0.71
C THR A 360 -28.97 -10.17 -1.19
N TYR A 361 -28.70 -9.59 -2.36
CA TYR A 361 -27.35 -9.50 -2.90
C TYR A 361 -26.37 -8.81 -1.93
N GLU A 362 -26.80 -7.70 -1.30
CA GLU A 362 -25.95 -6.96 -0.37
C GLU A 362 -25.63 -7.79 0.89
N ALA A 363 -26.60 -8.51 1.46
CA ALA A 363 -26.34 -9.40 2.59
C ALA A 363 -25.32 -10.51 2.26
N LEU A 364 -25.32 -11.01 1.02
CA LEU A 364 -24.33 -11.99 0.56
C LEU A 364 -22.95 -11.34 0.36
N LYS A 365 -22.89 -10.11 -0.17
CA LYS A 365 -21.64 -9.36 -0.32
C LYS A 365 -21.00 -9.03 1.04
N ASP A 366 -21.82 -8.63 2.02
CA ASP A 366 -21.38 -8.41 3.40
C ASP A 366 -20.84 -9.70 4.02
N LYS A 367 -21.54 -10.83 3.80
CA LYS A 367 -21.08 -12.13 4.31
C LYS A 367 -19.77 -12.58 3.67
N GLU A 368 -19.59 -12.35 2.37
CA GLU A 368 -18.31 -12.60 1.70
C GLU A 368 -17.17 -11.79 2.33
N THR A 369 -17.42 -10.50 2.61
CA THR A 369 -16.47 -9.60 3.27
C THR A 369 -16.10 -10.07 4.67
N GLU A 370 -17.07 -10.58 5.43
CA GLU A 370 -16.86 -11.18 6.75
C GLU A 370 -15.93 -12.41 6.65
N LEU A 371 -16.16 -13.31 5.68
CA LEU A 371 -15.31 -14.49 5.49
C LEU A 371 -13.88 -14.12 5.05
N THR A 372 -13.72 -13.13 4.18
CA THR A 372 -12.38 -12.62 3.82
C THR A 372 -11.66 -12.01 5.03
N SER A 373 -12.38 -11.30 5.90
CA SER A 373 -11.82 -10.78 7.15
C SER A 373 -11.40 -11.91 8.09
N PHE A 374 -12.19 -12.98 8.18
CA PHE A 374 -11.83 -14.19 8.92
C PHE A 374 -10.55 -14.84 8.38
N ILE A 375 -10.45 -15.03 7.06
CA ILE A 375 -9.25 -15.57 6.40
C ILE A 375 -8.02 -14.70 6.70
N THR A 376 -8.17 -13.38 6.64
CA THR A 376 -7.11 -12.41 6.98
C THR A 376 -6.62 -12.60 8.41
N ASN A 377 -7.53 -12.67 9.38
CA ASN A 377 -7.19 -12.87 10.78
C ASN A 377 -6.48 -14.20 11.04
N VAL A 378 -6.90 -15.28 10.36
CA VAL A 378 -6.22 -16.58 10.46
C VAL A 378 -4.78 -16.49 9.96
N LYS A 379 -4.55 -15.84 8.82
CA LYS A 379 -3.20 -15.65 8.26
C LYS A 379 -2.34 -14.71 9.10
N GLU A 380 -2.92 -13.64 9.64
CA GLU A 380 -2.26 -12.76 10.59
C GLU A 380 -1.69 -13.56 11.74
N GLN A 381 -2.49 -14.48 12.27
CA GLN A 381 -2.02 -15.31 13.34
C GLN A 381 -0.95 -16.31 12.93
N GLN A 382 -1.10 -16.97 11.79
CA GLN A 382 -0.06 -17.86 11.26
C GLN A 382 1.28 -17.12 11.15
N PHE A 383 1.24 -15.85 10.76
CA PHE A 383 2.40 -14.99 10.80
C PHE A 383 2.91 -14.77 12.22
N VAL A 384 2.05 -14.30 13.14
CA VAL A 384 2.44 -13.99 14.52
C VAL A 384 3.13 -15.17 15.21
N ASP A 385 2.67 -16.39 14.95
CA ASP A 385 3.06 -17.55 15.74
C ASP A 385 4.11 -18.44 15.12
N VAL A 386 4.15 -18.45 13.78
CA VAL A 386 5.04 -19.35 13.05
C VAL A 386 6.03 -18.52 12.26
N TYR A 387 5.53 -17.78 11.26
CA TYR A 387 6.42 -17.16 10.29
C TYR A 387 7.30 -16.06 10.89
N SER A 388 6.75 -15.23 11.78
CA SER A 388 7.49 -14.13 12.43
C SER A 388 8.72 -14.60 13.22
N LYS A 389 8.80 -15.89 13.56
CA LYS A 389 9.91 -16.47 14.33
C LYS A 389 11.05 -16.96 13.44
N THR A 390 10.82 -17.09 12.14
CA THR A 390 11.85 -17.59 11.22
C THR A 390 12.87 -16.50 10.89
N LYS A 391 14.04 -16.92 10.42
CA LYS A 391 15.09 -16.00 9.98
C LYS A 391 14.63 -15.21 8.76
N GLU A 392 13.93 -15.87 7.84
CA GLU A 392 13.44 -15.27 6.60
C GLU A 392 12.51 -14.09 6.89
N ALA A 393 11.55 -14.24 7.81
CA ALA A 393 10.64 -13.15 8.16
C ALA A 393 11.38 -11.96 8.80
N LYS A 394 12.35 -12.23 9.67
CA LYS A 394 13.18 -11.18 10.31
C LYS A 394 14.00 -10.42 9.27
N ASP A 395 14.61 -11.12 8.32
CA ASP A 395 15.38 -10.53 7.22
C ASP A 395 14.47 -9.69 6.30
N GLU A 396 13.27 -10.18 5.99
CA GLU A 396 12.27 -9.44 5.20
C GLU A 396 11.84 -8.14 5.88
N ILE A 397 11.58 -8.17 7.19
CA ILE A 397 11.21 -7.00 7.99
C ILE A 397 12.33 -5.95 7.99
N LEU A 398 13.58 -6.37 8.17
CA LEU A 398 14.73 -5.45 8.16
C LEU A 398 14.93 -4.83 6.77
N SER A 399 14.79 -5.63 5.70
CA SER A 399 14.90 -5.14 4.33
C SER A 399 13.76 -4.19 3.95
N MET A 400 12.57 -4.35 4.52
CA MET A 400 11.45 -3.43 4.27
C MET A 400 11.73 -2.03 4.84
N TYR A 401 12.44 -1.90 5.96
CA TYR A 401 12.86 -0.58 6.44
C TYR A 401 13.81 0.14 5.48
N ASP A 402 14.71 -0.59 4.80
CA ASP A 402 15.56 -0.01 3.76
C ASP A 402 14.73 0.50 2.59
N GLN A 403 13.75 -0.28 2.14
CA GLN A 403 12.83 0.13 1.09
C GLN A 403 12.01 1.37 1.48
N ILE A 404 11.53 1.44 2.73
CA ILE A 404 10.81 2.61 3.25
C ILE A 404 11.70 3.85 3.25
N LEU A 405 12.96 3.73 3.67
CA LEU A 405 13.94 4.84 3.66
C LEU A 405 14.25 5.31 2.23
N ASP A 406 14.28 4.37 1.27
CA ASP A 406 14.40 4.61 -0.17
C ASP A 406 13.14 5.22 -0.82
N GLN A 407 12.12 5.56 -0.02
CA GLN A 407 10.89 6.25 -0.44
C GLN A 407 10.06 5.45 -1.47
N ILE A 408 9.79 4.19 -1.16
CA ILE A 408 8.75 3.44 -1.88
C ILE A 408 7.38 4.13 -1.80
N ASP A 409 6.53 3.93 -2.81
CA ASP A 409 5.14 4.36 -2.70
C ASP A 409 4.45 3.60 -1.55
N ASP A 410 3.55 4.29 -0.84
CA ASP A 410 2.86 3.81 0.36
C ASP A 410 3.79 3.56 1.56
N GLY A 411 4.96 4.20 1.59
CA GLY A 411 5.95 4.03 2.64
C GLY A 411 5.41 4.27 4.07
N ALA A 412 4.44 5.18 4.25
CA ALA A 412 3.84 5.45 5.56
C ALA A 412 3.02 4.25 6.06
N LEU A 413 2.11 3.74 5.23
CA LEU A 413 1.33 2.53 5.53
C LEU A 413 2.22 1.30 5.74
N TRP A 414 3.28 1.18 4.92
CA TRP A 414 4.27 0.12 5.11
C TRP A 414 5.06 0.28 6.40
N LEU A 415 5.34 1.50 6.86
CA LEU A 415 6.02 1.74 8.12
C LEU A 415 5.18 1.23 9.31
N GLU A 416 3.89 1.53 9.34
CA GLU A 416 2.95 1.03 10.36
C GLU A 416 2.95 -0.51 10.41
N VAL A 417 2.71 -1.14 9.26
CA VAL A 417 2.66 -2.60 9.13
C VAL A 417 4.00 -3.22 9.48
N ASN A 418 5.12 -2.67 9.01
CA ASN A 418 6.44 -3.24 9.23
C ASN A 418 6.92 -3.08 10.67
N THR A 419 6.57 -1.97 11.34
CA THR A 419 6.83 -1.78 12.77
C THR A 419 6.04 -2.76 13.62
N TRP A 420 4.76 -2.96 13.33
CA TRP A 420 3.96 -4.00 13.99
C TRP A 420 4.53 -5.41 13.78
N LYS A 421 4.87 -5.78 12.53
CA LYS A 421 5.53 -7.07 12.22
C LYS A 421 6.83 -7.23 13.00
N SER A 422 7.62 -6.15 13.10
CA SER A 422 8.90 -6.20 13.78
C SER A 422 8.76 -6.46 15.28
N LEU A 423 7.84 -5.75 15.95
CA LEU A 423 7.56 -5.98 17.36
C LEU A 423 7.03 -7.38 17.62
N ILE A 424 6.21 -7.94 16.73
CA ILE A 424 5.73 -9.33 16.82
C ILE A 424 6.88 -10.34 16.73
N ALA A 425 7.81 -10.13 15.81
CA ALA A 425 8.92 -11.04 15.53
C ALA A 425 9.97 -11.09 16.65
N VAL A 426 10.05 -10.05 17.50
CA VAL A 426 10.87 -10.09 18.74
C VAL A 426 10.43 -11.27 19.64
N ASN A 427 11.34 -11.83 20.45
CA ASN A 427 11.00 -12.91 21.38
C ASN A 427 10.28 -12.38 22.65
N GLY A 428 9.89 -13.27 23.56
CA GLY A 428 9.26 -12.88 24.84
C GLY A 428 7.73 -12.71 24.80
N LYS A 429 7.11 -12.76 25.99
CA LYS A 429 5.65 -12.70 26.19
C LYS A 429 5.13 -11.28 26.01
N LYS A 430 4.27 -11.08 25.01
CA LYS A 430 3.65 -9.80 24.68
C LYS A 430 2.37 -10.00 23.89
N GLN A 431 1.57 -8.95 23.83
CA GLN A 431 0.49 -8.78 22.86
C GLN A 431 0.76 -7.50 22.09
N VAL A 432 0.70 -7.55 20.76
CA VAL A 432 0.85 -6.37 19.89
C VAL A 432 -0.44 -6.22 19.08
N LYS A 433 -1.22 -5.19 19.38
CA LYS A 433 -2.47 -4.85 18.71
C LYS A 433 -2.20 -3.75 17.69
N ARG A 434 -2.69 -3.90 16.46
CA ARG A 434 -2.68 -2.86 15.42
C ARG A 434 -4.03 -2.14 15.38
N ASN A 435 -4.02 -0.85 15.03
CA ASN A 435 -5.24 -0.07 14.77
C ASN A 435 -5.36 0.37 13.29
N PHE A 436 -4.38 0.02 12.45
CA PHE A 436 -4.47 0.09 10.99
C PHE A 436 -4.99 -1.22 10.39
N ASN A 437 -5.39 -1.20 9.12
CA ASN A 437 -5.93 -2.38 8.42
C ASN A 437 -4.86 -3.06 7.55
N ILE A 438 -4.97 -4.38 7.40
CA ILE A 438 -4.09 -5.18 6.53
C ILE A 438 -4.91 -6.03 5.56
N GLU A 439 -4.29 -6.38 4.44
CA GLU A 439 -4.79 -7.35 3.49
C GLU A 439 -4.44 -8.77 3.92
N GLU A 440 -5.01 -9.76 3.22
CA GLU A 440 -4.79 -11.18 3.48
C GLU A 440 -3.33 -11.64 3.29
N ASP A 441 -2.49 -10.90 2.58
CA ASP A 441 -1.05 -11.15 2.45
C ASP A 441 -0.21 -10.35 3.47
N LEU A 442 -0.89 -9.71 4.42
CA LEU A 442 -0.32 -8.86 5.47
C LEU A 442 0.37 -7.60 4.91
N SER A 443 0.02 -7.18 3.70
CA SER A 443 0.32 -5.83 3.22
C SER A 443 -0.70 -4.82 3.78
N PRO A 444 -0.41 -3.51 3.77
CA PRO A 444 -1.33 -2.51 4.28
C PRO A 444 -2.64 -2.44 3.47
N LYS A 445 -3.79 -2.45 4.15
CA LYS A 445 -5.11 -2.24 3.54
C LYS A 445 -5.47 -0.77 3.60
N SER A 446 -5.69 -0.20 2.43
CA SER A 446 -5.58 1.23 2.23
C SER A 446 -6.89 2.00 2.12
N PHE A 447 -8.01 1.27 2.17
CA PHE A 447 -9.38 1.81 2.04
C PHE A 447 -10.10 1.90 3.36
N ALA A 448 -9.45 1.52 4.44
CA ALA A 448 -10.01 1.67 5.75
C ALA A 448 -9.61 3.06 6.27
N PRO A 449 -10.57 3.97 6.52
CA PRO A 449 -10.26 5.21 7.22
C PRO A 449 -9.56 4.84 8.54
N GLY A 450 -8.49 5.56 8.87
CA GLY A 450 -7.88 5.44 10.19
C GLY A 450 -8.98 5.57 11.24
N ILE A 451 -8.94 4.73 12.28
CA ILE A 451 -9.83 4.89 13.41
C ILE A 451 -9.35 6.16 14.11
N GLY A 452 -9.98 7.30 13.80
CA GLY A 452 -9.58 8.59 14.34
C GLY A 452 -9.48 8.51 15.86
N ASN A 453 -8.44 9.14 16.42
CA ASN A 453 -8.17 9.18 17.86
C ASN A 453 -7.73 7.82 18.48
N THR A 454 -7.04 6.98 17.70
CA THR A 454 -6.33 5.79 18.22
C THR A 454 -4.87 5.82 17.78
N PRO A 455 -3.94 5.30 18.60
CA PRO A 455 -2.53 5.18 18.18
C PRO A 455 -2.38 4.13 17.09
N ASP A 456 -1.31 4.17 16.31
CA ASP A 456 -1.07 3.20 15.22
C ASP A 456 -1.10 1.75 15.72
N MET A 457 -0.45 1.50 16.86
CA MET A 457 -0.40 0.20 17.50
C MET A 457 -0.17 0.30 19.01
N GLU A 458 -0.45 -0.81 19.70
CA GLU A 458 -0.36 -0.92 21.15
C GLU A 458 0.39 -2.21 21.50
N LEU A 459 1.38 -2.13 22.39
CA LEU A 459 2.11 -3.29 22.88
C LEU A 459 1.94 -3.43 24.39
N TYR A 460 1.51 -4.62 24.80
CA TYR A 460 1.26 -4.96 26.20
C TYR A 460 2.18 -6.08 26.67
N THR A 461 2.79 -5.86 27.84
CA THR A 461 3.37 -6.92 28.67
C THR A 461 2.62 -6.97 30.01
N LYS A 462 3.08 -7.83 30.93
CA LYS A 462 2.47 -7.95 32.26
C LYS A 462 2.53 -6.63 33.05
N THR A 463 3.63 -5.90 32.92
CA THR A 463 3.96 -4.73 33.75
C THR A 463 4.13 -3.44 32.96
N ARG A 464 4.25 -3.51 31.63
CA ARG A 464 4.53 -2.36 30.76
C ARG A 464 3.53 -2.27 29.61
N VAL A 465 3.29 -1.03 29.17
CA VAL A 465 2.54 -0.70 27.95
C VAL A 465 3.43 0.23 27.12
N LEU A 466 3.55 -0.07 25.84
CA LEU A 466 4.23 0.79 24.87
C LEU A 466 3.22 1.18 23.79
N ILE A 467 3.22 2.46 23.42
CA ILE A 467 2.38 3.02 22.36
C ILE A 467 3.31 3.49 21.23
N PRO A 468 3.64 2.62 20.25
CA PRO A 468 4.38 3.00 19.06
C PRO A 468 3.51 3.78 18.08
N GLU A 469 4.06 4.89 17.60
CA GLU A 469 3.48 5.79 16.61
C GLU A 469 4.57 6.07 15.57
N VAL A 470 4.22 6.02 14.29
CA VAL A 470 5.19 6.10 13.20
C VAL A 470 4.82 7.18 12.20
N SER A 471 5.82 7.93 11.72
CA SER A 471 5.55 8.97 10.73
C SER A 471 6.69 9.17 9.74
N LEU A 472 6.34 9.23 8.46
CA LEU A 472 7.24 9.71 7.40
C LEU A 472 7.15 11.22 7.19
N MET A 473 6.22 11.92 7.86
CA MET A 473 6.12 13.37 7.77
C MET A 473 7.43 14.03 8.25
N THR A 474 7.78 15.14 7.61
CA THR A 474 8.99 15.92 7.94
C THR A 474 8.66 17.40 8.06
N GLY A 475 9.58 18.20 8.61
CA GLY A 475 9.35 19.64 8.75
C GLY A 475 8.34 19.98 9.85
N THR A 476 7.77 21.18 9.82
CA THR A 476 6.91 21.71 10.90
C THR A 476 5.58 20.95 11.01
N GLN A 477 5.05 20.44 9.91
CA GLN A 477 3.81 19.67 9.88
C GLN A 477 3.90 18.39 10.71
N GLN A 478 5.07 17.73 10.80
CA GLN A 478 5.26 16.61 11.74
C GLN A 478 4.94 17.02 13.18
N TRP A 479 5.31 18.22 13.60
CA TRP A 479 4.98 18.71 14.95
C TRP A 479 3.49 19.06 15.08
N GLU A 480 2.91 19.70 14.07
CA GLU A 480 1.50 20.16 14.09
C GLU A 480 0.49 19.01 14.04
N HIS A 481 0.80 17.93 13.34
CA HIS A 481 -0.13 16.83 13.11
C HIS A 481 0.16 15.59 13.97
N GLU A 482 1.43 15.26 14.19
CA GLU A 482 1.82 13.99 14.84
C GLU A 482 2.17 14.20 16.32
N ALA A 483 3.01 15.21 16.62
CA ALA A 483 3.55 15.32 17.97
C ALA A 483 2.46 15.57 19.03
N SER A 484 1.39 16.29 18.69
CA SER A 484 0.25 16.52 19.59
C SER A 484 -0.63 15.28 19.76
N SER A 485 -1.00 14.59 18.67
CA SER A 485 -1.89 13.42 18.73
C SER A 485 -1.27 12.27 19.53
N VAL A 486 0.04 12.04 19.34
CA VAL A 486 0.81 11.04 20.08
C VAL A 486 0.73 11.26 21.59
N ILE A 487 0.76 12.52 22.04
CA ILE A 487 0.71 12.85 23.47
C ILE A 487 -0.67 12.54 24.04
N ASP A 488 -1.74 12.89 23.33
CA ASP A 488 -3.11 12.65 23.76
C ASP A 488 -3.39 11.14 23.88
N HIS A 489 -2.89 10.34 22.92
CA HIS A 489 -2.94 8.89 23.01
C HIS A 489 -2.14 8.38 24.23
N VAL A 490 -0.87 8.74 24.38
CA VAL A 490 -0.06 8.24 25.51
C VAL A 490 -0.65 8.63 26.86
N LEU A 491 -1.19 9.83 26.98
CA LEU A 491 -1.85 10.30 28.18
C LEU A 491 -3.10 9.46 28.52
N SER A 492 -3.96 9.18 27.54
CA SER A 492 -5.16 8.34 27.79
C SER A 492 -4.77 6.93 28.25
N PHE A 493 -3.73 6.33 27.67
CA PHE A 493 -3.22 5.03 28.11
C PHE A 493 -2.61 5.06 29.52
N ILE A 494 -1.96 6.17 29.92
CA ILE A 494 -1.48 6.36 31.31
C ILE A 494 -2.66 6.35 32.29
N ASP A 495 -3.77 7.01 31.94
CA ASP A 495 -4.97 7.08 32.78
C ASP A 495 -5.68 5.73 32.89
N ASP A 496 -5.78 5.00 31.77
CA ASP A 496 -6.48 3.71 31.68
C ASP A 496 -5.69 2.54 32.28
N ASN A 497 -4.36 2.64 32.36
CA ASN A 497 -3.49 1.53 32.81
C ASN A 497 -2.79 1.83 34.14
N GLN A 498 -3.56 2.19 35.16
CA GLN A 498 -3.04 2.41 36.52
C GLN A 498 -2.27 1.18 37.02
N GLY A 499 -1.01 1.39 37.41
CA GLY A 499 -0.11 0.33 37.91
C GLY A 499 0.79 -0.31 36.86
N LYS A 500 0.67 0.06 35.57
CA LYS A 500 1.64 -0.31 34.53
C LYS A 500 2.54 0.87 34.16
N GLN A 501 3.75 0.56 33.70
CA GLN A 501 4.64 1.56 33.13
C GLN A 501 4.25 1.81 31.67
N VAL A 502 3.70 2.99 31.38
CA VAL A 502 3.30 3.40 30.03
C VAL A 502 4.38 4.29 29.40
N ARG A 503 4.73 4.03 28.15
CA ARG A 503 5.67 4.84 27.34
C ARG A 503 5.10 5.02 25.94
N GLY A 504 5.24 6.23 25.39
CA GLY A 504 5.14 6.46 23.95
C GLY A 504 6.47 6.15 23.25
N LEU A 505 6.40 5.70 22.01
CA LEU A 505 7.54 5.53 21.12
C LEU A 505 7.19 6.19 19.79
N PHE A 506 7.94 7.21 19.40
CA PHE A 506 7.74 7.90 18.13
C PHE A 506 8.87 7.57 17.16
N ILE A 507 8.56 6.87 16.07
CA ILE A 507 9.53 6.45 15.06
C ILE A 507 9.32 7.30 13.80
N SER A 508 10.36 8.02 13.38
CA SER A 508 10.23 8.86 12.18
C SER A 508 11.44 8.84 11.28
N LYS A 509 11.26 9.27 10.02
CA LYS A 509 12.40 9.43 9.11
C LYS A 509 13.39 10.49 9.61
N SER A 510 12.87 11.61 10.11
CA SER A 510 13.67 12.68 10.70
C SER A 510 12.84 13.43 11.73
N LEU A 511 13.45 13.84 12.84
CA LEU A 511 12.76 14.52 13.94
C LEU A 511 12.84 16.04 13.80
N ASN A 512 11.68 16.71 13.74
CA ASN A 512 11.60 18.16 13.85
C ASN A 512 12.14 18.65 15.21
N ILE A 513 12.79 19.83 15.21
CA ILE A 513 13.33 20.43 16.43
C ILE A 513 12.26 20.69 17.51
N ARG A 514 11.04 21.12 17.13
CA ARG A 514 9.92 21.36 18.04
C ARG A 514 9.38 20.06 18.64
N THR A 515 9.31 19.00 17.85
CA THR A 515 8.97 17.64 18.34
C THR A 515 9.99 17.17 19.37
N LYS A 516 11.29 17.38 19.13
CA LYS A 516 12.35 17.07 20.13
C LYS A 516 12.16 17.86 21.42
N TRP A 517 11.88 19.16 21.32
CA TRP A 517 11.65 20.02 22.50
C TRP A 517 10.46 19.53 23.32
N GLN A 518 9.34 19.27 22.66
CA GLN A 518 8.10 18.82 23.30
C GLN A 518 8.30 17.49 24.01
N PHE A 519 8.84 16.47 23.33
CA PHE A 519 9.08 15.17 23.94
C PHE A 519 10.11 15.22 25.07
N PHE A 520 11.14 16.07 24.96
CA PHE A 520 12.13 16.23 26.04
C PHE A 520 11.49 16.74 27.33
N ILE A 521 10.68 17.79 27.24
CA ILE A 521 9.96 18.36 28.38
C ILE A 521 9.01 17.31 28.97
N LEU A 522 8.21 16.65 28.12
CA LEU A 522 7.20 15.69 28.55
C LEU A 522 7.74 14.42 29.20
N ASN A 523 8.99 14.05 28.90
CA ASN A 523 9.69 12.98 29.64
C ASN A 523 10.00 13.35 31.09
N LYS A 524 10.01 14.65 31.44
CA LYS A 524 10.32 15.15 32.77
C LYS A 524 9.09 15.59 33.54
N GLU A 525 8.22 16.34 32.89
CA GLU A 525 7.04 16.96 33.48
C GLU A 525 6.00 17.29 32.41
N SER A 526 4.76 17.54 32.81
CA SER A 526 3.72 18.02 31.90
C SER A 526 2.74 18.94 32.62
N TRP A 527 1.88 19.61 31.85
CA TRP A 527 0.83 20.47 32.37
C TRP A 527 -0.25 19.71 33.16
N VAL A 528 -0.36 18.38 33.01
CA VAL A 528 -1.30 17.54 33.78
C VAL A 528 -0.70 17.05 35.11
N GLY A 529 0.44 17.60 35.54
CA GLY A 529 1.04 17.31 36.84
C GLY A 529 1.80 15.98 36.92
N LYS A 530 1.94 15.25 35.80
CA LYS A 530 2.72 14.00 35.70
C LYS A 530 3.43 13.89 34.36
N PRO A 531 4.60 13.23 34.26
CA PRO A 531 5.29 13.07 32.97
C PRO A 531 4.44 12.28 31.95
N VAL A 532 4.53 12.65 30.68
CA VAL A 532 3.96 11.91 29.53
C VAL A 532 5.11 11.48 28.61
N PRO A 533 5.88 10.45 29.00
CA PRO A 533 7.14 10.12 28.34
C PRO A 533 6.94 9.51 26.94
N VAL A 534 7.44 10.20 25.93
CA VAL A 534 7.49 9.74 24.53
C VAL A 534 8.95 9.67 24.09
N ILE A 535 9.38 8.51 23.59
CA ILE A 535 10.76 8.27 23.19
C ILE A 535 10.90 8.41 21.68
N PRO A 536 11.62 9.42 21.17
CA PRO A 536 11.81 9.60 19.74
C PRO A 536 13.01 8.78 19.23
N LEU A 537 12.79 8.02 18.16
CA LEU A 537 13.84 7.33 17.41
C LEU A 537 13.71 7.64 15.92
N THR A 538 14.85 7.70 15.20
CA THR A 538 14.80 7.62 13.75
C THR A 538 14.51 6.18 13.30
N ILE A 539 13.98 6.00 12.09
CA ILE A 539 13.80 4.66 11.50
C ILE A 539 15.12 3.88 11.50
N GLU A 540 16.24 4.55 11.20
CA GLU A 540 17.58 3.96 11.22
C GLU A 540 17.95 3.46 12.63
N GLN A 541 17.79 4.30 13.66
CA GLN A 541 18.07 3.90 15.05
C GLN A 541 17.19 2.74 15.51
N TYR A 542 15.89 2.79 15.17
CA TYR A 542 14.96 1.71 15.50
C TYR A 542 15.36 0.40 14.81
N LYS A 543 15.67 0.46 13.50
CA LYS A 543 16.12 -0.69 12.71
C LYS A 543 17.39 -1.31 13.30
N GLU A 544 18.37 -0.49 13.68
CA GLU A 544 19.60 -0.94 14.33
C GLU A 544 19.29 -1.71 15.63
N ILE A 545 18.46 -1.16 16.51
CA ILE A 545 18.05 -1.83 17.75
C ILE A 545 17.40 -3.19 17.46
N ILE A 546 16.42 -3.23 16.54
CA ILE A 546 15.72 -4.47 16.17
C ILE A 546 16.67 -5.49 15.54
N SER A 547 17.63 -5.06 14.71
CA SER A 547 18.61 -5.96 14.11
C SER A 547 19.50 -6.64 15.15
N VAL A 548 19.93 -5.90 16.18
CA VAL A 548 20.71 -6.45 17.31
C VAL A 548 19.87 -7.44 18.09
N ILE A 549 18.60 -7.11 18.37
CA ILE A 549 17.65 -8.00 19.05
C ILE A 549 17.47 -9.31 18.28
N TYR A 550 17.28 -9.24 16.97
CA TYR A 550 17.10 -10.44 16.14
C TYR A 550 18.35 -11.30 16.06
N ALA A 551 19.52 -10.68 15.85
CA ALA A 551 20.79 -11.39 15.75
C ALA A 551 21.14 -12.14 17.05
N ASN A 552 20.80 -11.56 18.20
CA ASN A 552 21.12 -12.10 19.52
C ASN A 552 19.94 -12.82 20.20
N ASN A 553 18.82 -12.99 19.50
CA ASN A 553 17.58 -13.59 20.02
C ASN A 553 17.05 -12.96 21.33
N LEU A 554 17.28 -11.65 21.51
CA LEU A 554 16.81 -10.92 22.69
C LEU A 554 15.29 -10.88 22.77
N SER A 555 14.78 -10.66 23.97
CA SER A 555 13.36 -10.60 24.29
C SER A 555 12.79 -9.21 24.11
N ILE A 556 11.47 -9.10 24.18
CA ILE A 556 10.80 -7.80 24.17
C ILE A 556 11.13 -6.97 25.41
N ASP A 557 11.46 -7.60 26.53
CA ASP A 557 11.82 -6.88 27.75
C ASP A 557 13.15 -6.13 27.56
N ASP A 558 14.10 -6.70 26.80
CA ASP A 558 15.35 -6.02 26.43
C ASP A 558 15.10 -4.77 25.58
N PHE A 559 14.15 -4.85 24.63
CA PHE A 559 13.71 -3.68 23.86
C PHE A 559 13.10 -2.59 24.76
N LEU A 560 12.22 -3.00 25.68
CA LEU A 560 11.58 -2.07 26.60
C LEU A 560 12.56 -1.47 27.60
N ASP A 561 13.63 -2.18 27.96
CA ASP A 561 14.71 -1.66 28.79
C ASP A 561 15.53 -0.61 28.05
N VAL A 562 15.79 -0.78 26.76
CA VAL A 562 16.39 0.27 25.91
C VAL A 562 15.51 1.53 25.91
N VAL A 563 14.21 1.40 25.69
CA VAL A 563 13.25 2.52 25.73
C VAL A 563 13.28 3.22 27.10
N GLU A 564 13.34 2.45 28.18
CA GLU A 564 13.37 3.01 29.54
C GLU A 564 14.71 3.67 29.89
N GLU A 565 15.83 3.17 29.40
CA GLU A 565 17.12 3.85 29.57
C GLU A 565 17.15 5.18 28.83
N ILE A 566 16.56 5.26 27.63
CA ILE A 566 16.44 6.55 26.91
C ILE A 566 15.59 7.55 27.69
N HIS A 567 14.49 7.09 28.31
CA HIS A 567 13.69 7.90 29.23
C HIS A 567 14.53 8.43 30.42
N LYS A 568 15.34 7.57 31.05
CA LYS A 568 16.22 7.96 32.16
C LYS A 568 17.30 8.95 31.71
N ILE A 569 17.85 8.79 30.50
CA ILE A 569 18.80 9.75 29.91
C ILE A 569 18.11 11.11 29.75
N ALA A 570 16.86 11.17 29.28
CA ALA A 570 16.10 12.41 29.16
C ALA A 570 16.02 13.16 30.51
N LYS A 571 15.66 12.44 31.58
CA LYS A 571 15.58 12.99 32.94
C LYS A 571 16.92 13.55 33.45
N LYS A 572 18.03 12.91 33.10
CA LYS A 572 19.39 13.29 33.51
C LYS A 572 20.06 14.33 32.60
N SER A 573 19.45 14.66 31.47
CA SER A 573 20.03 15.61 30.50
C SER A 573 19.55 17.02 30.81
N SER A 574 20.41 18.02 30.64
CA SER A 574 20.05 19.43 30.89
C SER A 574 19.13 20.00 29.82
N ASN A 575 19.32 19.60 28.56
CA ASN A 575 18.57 20.07 27.41
C ASN A 575 18.34 18.94 26.38
N TYR A 576 17.52 19.21 25.37
CA TYR A 576 17.15 18.22 24.36
C TYR A 576 18.34 17.79 23.47
N ASP A 577 19.28 18.68 23.17
CA ASP A 577 20.47 18.34 22.37
C ASP A 577 21.37 17.35 23.12
N GLU A 578 21.59 17.58 24.42
CA GLU A 578 22.31 16.65 25.28
C GLU A 578 21.59 15.29 25.35
N TRP A 579 20.26 15.30 25.49
CA TRP A 579 19.47 14.07 25.50
C TRP A 579 19.64 13.26 24.21
N MET A 580 19.51 13.89 23.05
CA MET A 580 19.68 13.22 21.76
C MET A 580 21.10 12.68 21.57
N ASN A 581 22.13 13.45 21.92
CA ASN A 581 23.53 13.04 21.81
C ASN A 581 23.86 11.86 22.73
N ARG A 582 23.42 11.92 24.01
CA ARG A 582 23.63 10.84 24.97
C ARG A 582 22.86 9.58 24.59
N THR A 583 21.67 9.73 24.01
CA THR A 583 20.88 8.61 23.47
C THR A 583 21.62 7.93 22.33
N ALA A 584 22.14 8.68 21.36
CA ALA A 584 22.93 8.12 20.26
C ALA A 584 24.19 7.39 20.76
N LEU A 585 24.89 7.96 21.75
CA LEU A 585 26.05 7.30 22.37
C LEU A 585 25.67 6.00 23.10
N TYR A 586 24.58 6.03 23.87
CA TYR A 586 24.06 4.85 24.57
C TYR A 586 23.69 3.73 23.59
N LEU A 587 22.95 4.03 22.52
CA LEU A 587 22.56 3.03 21.52
C LEU A 587 23.77 2.38 20.85
N LYS A 588 24.79 3.18 20.52
CA LYS A 588 26.05 2.66 19.97
C LYS A 588 26.78 1.73 20.95
N GLN A 589 26.86 2.12 22.23
CA GLN A 589 27.50 1.29 23.27
C GLN A 589 26.72 0.00 23.51
N TRP A 590 25.38 0.10 23.60
CA TRP A 590 24.49 -1.03 23.79
C TRP A 590 24.60 -2.01 22.62
N GLY A 591 24.57 -1.55 21.36
CA GLY A 591 24.76 -2.40 20.19
C GLY A 591 26.16 -3.04 20.11
N ASN A 592 27.21 -2.31 20.50
CA ASN A 592 28.58 -2.83 20.56
C ASN A 592 28.74 -3.97 21.59
N HIS A 593 28.01 -3.92 22.70
CA HIS A 593 28.05 -4.97 23.72
C HIS A 593 27.70 -6.34 23.16
N TYR A 594 26.76 -6.40 22.21
CA TYR A 594 26.29 -7.64 21.61
C TYR A 594 27.03 -8.07 20.33
N THR A 595 27.86 -7.20 19.76
CA THR A 595 28.67 -7.54 18.57
C THR A 595 30.06 -8.06 18.92
N VAL A 596 30.58 -7.75 20.12
CA VAL A 596 31.88 -8.23 20.61
C VAL A 596 31.79 -9.65 21.24
N SER A 597 30.57 -10.14 21.47
CA SER A 597 30.28 -11.42 22.12
C SER A 597 29.84 -12.55 21.16
N ALA A 598 29.97 -12.36 19.84
CA ALA A 598 29.53 -13.31 18.81
C ALA A 598 30.71 -14.05 18.16
#